data_AF-A0A9E2RUL7-F1
#
_entry.id   AF-A0A9E2RUL7-F1
#
_cell.length_a   1.000
_cell.length_b   1.000
_cell.length_c   1.000
_cell.angle_alpha   90.00
_cell.angle_beta   90.00
_cell.angle_gamma   90.00
#
_symmetry.space_group_name_H-M   'P 1'
#
loop_
_entity.id
_entity.type
_entity.pdbx_description
1 polymer ?
#
loop_
_entity_poly.entity_id
_entity_poly.type
_entity_poly.pdbx_seq_one_letter_code
_entity_poly.pdbx_strand_id
1 'polypeptide(L)'
;MKPPGESHWWWACNVYGQPLGPNDRGPGISFKDCQFRFKLAWARIRAALTEQDISVASRHAEQLAQQQPSHADEQPKPEEFQSLANNRAAPRQRMLKAASIEFGGSGIDCVVRNISETGAALEVASPVGIPAEFILVLPGNTAKRPCRVVWVKDKRIGVTFSQIMPR
;
A
#
# COMPACT_ATOMS: atom_id res chain seq x y z
N MET A 1 -5.14 26.58 16.77
CA MET A 1 -5.07 25.21 17.33
C MET A 1 -5.39 24.20 16.23
N LYS A 2 -4.56 23.16 16.03
CA LYS A 2 -4.87 22.03 15.14
C LYS A 2 -5.63 20.94 15.93
N PRO A 3 -6.61 20.24 15.34
CA PRO A 3 -7.46 19.30 16.07
C PRO A 3 -6.73 17.99 16.42
N PRO A 4 -7.08 17.33 17.54
CA PRO A 4 -6.50 16.06 17.94
C PRO A 4 -7.06 14.93 17.06
N GLY A 5 -6.18 14.23 16.32
CA GLY A 5 -6.57 13.08 15.49
C GLY A 5 -5.90 12.96 14.12
N GLU A 6 -5.03 13.92 13.72
CA GLU A 6 -4.24 13.74 12.50
C GLU A 6 -3.25 12.58 12.67
N SER A 7 -3.34 11.56 11.81
CA SER A 7 -2.34 10.50 11.73
C SER A 7 -0.96 11.11 11.51
N HIS A 8 -0.16 11.15 12.57
CA HIS A 8 1.18 11.71 12.51
C HIS A 8 2.11 10.64 11.94
N TRP A 9 2.62 10.88 10.74
CA TRP A 9 3.62 9.99 10.16
C TRP A 9 4.98 10.32 10.77
N TRP A 10 5.79 9.31 11.05
CA TRP A 10 7.14 9.47 11.56
C TRP A 10 8.11 8.63 10.73
N TRP A 11 9.35 9.08 10.61
CA TRP A 11 10.40 8.35 9.92
C TRP A 11 11.72 8.48 10.68
N ALA A 12 12.61 7.51 10.50
CA ALA A 12 13.98 7.54 10.98
C ALA A 12 14.87 6.67 10.09
N CYS A 13 16.15 7.04 9.95
CA CYS A 13 17.20 6.27 9.31
C CYS A 13 18.39 6.21 10.26
N ASN A 14 18.65 5.04 10.84
CA ASN A 14 19.69 4.85 11.84
C ASN A 14 20.71 3.83 11.33
N VAL A 15 22.00 4.07 11.61
CA VAL A 15 23.05 3.06 11.46
C VAL A 15 23.63 2.79 12.83
N TYR A 16 23.77 1.51 13.17
CA TYR A 16 24.35 1.10 14.44
C TYR A 16 25.79 1.62 14.58
N GLY A 17 26.10 2.25 15.71
CA GLY A 17 27.42 2.84 15.97
C GLY A 17 27.61 4.27 15.45
N GLN A 18 26.64 4.86 14.76
CA GLN A 18 26.70 6.24 14.26
C GLN A 18 25.75 7.17 15.03
N PRO A 19 26.17 8.42 15.32
CA PRO A 19 25.30 9.40 15.96
C PRO A 19 24.16 9.83 15.03
N LEU A 20 22.96 9.95 15.60
CA LEU A 20 21.76 10.41 14.92
C LEU A 20 21.83 11.91 14.62
N GLY A 21 21.79 12.28 13.35
CA GLY A 21 21.70 13.67 12.91
C GLY A 21 20.27 14.23 13.01
N PRO A 22 20.12 15.57 13.08
CA PRO A 22 18.81 16.23 13.11
C PRO A 22 17.98 15.98 11.84
N ASN A 23 18.63 15.60 10.74
CA ASN A 23 18.01 15.34 9.44
C ASN A 23 17.89 13.86 9.08
N ASP A 24 17.95 12.98 10.09
CA ASP A 24 17.86 11.52 9.93
C ASP A 24 16.59 10.93 10.56
N ARG A 25 15.76 11.77 11.21
CA ARG A 25 14.45 11.40 11.74
C ARG A 25 13.51 12.60 11.75
N GLY A 26 12.21 12.36 11.85
CA GLY A 26 11.27 13.44 12.10
C GLY A 26 9.82 13.16 11.70
N PRO A 27 8.96 14.18 11.84
CA PRO A 27 7.56 14.09 11.44
C PRO A 27 7.44 14.14 9.92
N GLY A 28 6.54 13.34 9.36
CA GLY A 28 6.14 13.38 7.96
C GLY A 28 4.68 13.78 7.79
N ILE A 29 4.37 14.40 6.65
CA ILE A 29 2.99 14.81 6.33
C ILE A 29 2.18 13.70 5.65
N SER A 30 2.85 12.64 5.16
CA SER A 30 2.24 11.45 4.60
C SER A 30 3.24 10.29 4.54
N PHE A 31 2.76 9.07 4.29
CA PHE A 31 3.63 7.92 4.03
C PHE A 31 4.66 8.16 2.91
N LYS A 32 4.23 8.78 1.79
CA LYS A 32 5.13 9.05 0.65
C LYS A 32 6.21 10.09 1.01
N ASP A 33 5.85 11.07 1.83
CA ASP A 33 6.80 12.05 2.37
C ASP A 33 7.83 11.35 3.27
N CYS A 34 7.40 10.47 4.19
CA CYS A 34 8.31 9.65 5.00
C CYS A 34 9.25 8.79 4.14
N GLN A 35 8.73 8.12 3.10
CA GLN A 35 9.56 7.34 2.19
C GLN A 35 10.60 8.20 1.45
N PHE A 36 10.21 9.39 1.00
CA PHE A 36 11.13 10.30 0.32
C PHE A 36 12.22 10.80 1.28
N ARG A 37 11.84 11.21 2.49
CA ARG A 37 12.79 11.68 3.51
C ARG A 37 13.76 10.59 3.96
N PHE A 38 13.26 9.36 4.14
CA PHE A 38 14.10 8.20 4.40
C PHE A 38 15.11 7.97 3.27
N LYS A 39 14.66 7.95 2.01
CA LYS A 39 15.56 7.76 0.86
C LYS A 39 16.62 8.86 0.77
N LEU A 40 16.23 10.10 1.05
CA LEU A 40 17.15 11.24 1.05
C LEU A 40 18.18 11.14 2.19
N ALA A 41 17.78 10.70 3.38
CA ALA A 41 18.68 10.45 4.50
C ALA A 41 19.61 9.26 4.21
N TRP A 42 19.06 8.16 3.70
CA TRP A 42 19.82 6.97 3.30
C TRP A 42 20.86 7.29 2.24
N ALA A 43 20.54 8.09 1.22
CA ALA A 43 21.51 8.50 0.21
C ALA A 43 22.69 9.27 0.82
N ARG A 44 22.42 10.17 1.78
CA ARG A 44 23.45 10.93 2.51
C ARG A 44 24.30 10.03 3.40
N ILE A 45 23.66 9.22 4.23
CA ILE A 45 24.33 8.29 5.15
C ILE A 45 25.17 7.28 4.37
N ARG A 46 24.61 6.67 3.32
CA ARG A 46 25.31 5.71 2.47
C ARG A 46 26.55 6.30 1.81
N ALA A 47 26.53 7.57 1.43
CA ALA A 47 27.71 8.22 0.87
C ALA A 47 28.84 8.41 1.90
N ALA A 48 28.51 8.47 3.19
CA ALA A 48 29.46 8.63 4.29
C ALA A 48 29.82 7.32 5.00
N LEU A 49 29.19 6.19 4.64
CA LEU A 49 29.40 4.90 5.30
C LEU A 49 30.75 4.30 4.92
N THR A 50 31.53 3.93 5.94
CA THR A 50 32.79 3.22 5.76
C THR A 50 32.62 1.71 5.87
N GLU A 51 33.61 0.96 5.41
CA GLU A 51 33.65 -0.50 5.53
C GLU A 51 33.67 -0.96 7.00
N GLN A 52 34.25 -0.14 7.89
CA GLN A 52 34.25 -0.35 9.33
C GLN A 52 32.83 -0.23 9.92
N ASP A 53 32.07 0.79 9.51
CA ASP A 53 30.68 0.98 9.96
C ASP A 53 29.78 -0.20 9.54
N ILE A 54 29.96 -0.67 8.30
CA ILE A 54 29.23 -1.84 7.78
C ILE A 54 29.58 -3.09 8.60
N SER A 55 30.87 -3.32 8.87
CA SER A 55 31.32 -4.48 9.65
C SER A 55 30.79 -4.48 11.07
N VAL A 56 30.82 -3.34 11.76
CA VAL A 56 30.28 -3.18 13.12
C VAL A 56 28.78 -3.44 13.15
N ALA A 57 28.03 -2.90 12.18
CA ALA A 57 26.59 -3.13 12.06
C ALA A 57 26.26 -4.61 11.80
N SER A 58 27.01 -5.28 10.91
CA SER A 58 26.81 -6.71 10.60
C SER A 58 27.06 -7.61 11.81
N ARG A 59 28.17 -7.40 12.54
CA ARG A 59 28.48 -8.18 13.76
C ARG A 59 27.42 -8.02 14.84
N HIS A 60 26.92 -6.80 15.03
CA HIS A 60 25.86 -6.56 15.99
C HIS A 60 24.55 -7.26 15.61
N ALA A 61 24.21 -7.29 14.30
CA ALA A 61 23.06 -8.02 13.81
C ALA A 61 23.19 -9.54 14.05
N GLU A 62 24.39 -10.10 13.82
CA GLU A 62 24.70 -11.51 14.11
C GLU A 62 24.59 -11.82 15.61
N GLN A 63 25.07 -10.93 16.48
CA GLN A 63 24.99 -11.10 17.94
C GLN A 63 23.54 -11.08 18.45
N LEU A 64 22.69 -10.19 17.93
CA LEU A 64 21.27 -10.16 18.27
C LEU A 64 20.55 -11.44 17.80
N ALA A 65 20.89 -11.96 16.62
CA ALA A 65 20.32 -13.20 16.11
C ALA A 65 20.70 -14.42 16.99
N GLN A 66 21.90 -14.43 17.56
CA GLN A 66 22.36 -15.50 18.45
C GLN A 66 21.75 -15.43 19.86
N GLN A 67 21.26 -14.27 20.30
CA GLN A 67 20.67 -14.06 21.62
C GLN A 67 19.17 -14.33 21.70
N GLN A 68 18.50 -14.72 20.60
CA GLN A 68 17.11 -15.17 20.65
C GLN A 68 17.04 -16.62 21.17
N PRO A 69 16.53 -16.88 22.40
CA PRO A 69 16.40 -18.24 22.90
C PRO A 69 15.32 -18.99 22.13
N SER A 70 15.62 -20.25 21.79
CA SER A 70 14.72 -21.20 21.13
C SER A 70 13.59 -21.62 22.08
N HIS A 71 12.40 -21.01 21.94
CA HIS A 71 11.15 -21.66 22.36
C HIS A 71 10.77 -22.69 21.29
N ALA A 72 11.46 -23.83 21.31
CA ALA A 72 11.25 -24.95 20.41
C ALA A 72 10.10 -25.83 20.93
N ASP A 73 8.84 -25.44 20.66
CA ASP A 73 7.74 -26.39 20.32
C ASP A 73 6.45 -25.74 19.79
N GLU A 74 6.37 -24.42 19.66
CA GLU A 74 5.27 -23.77 18.92
C GLU A 74 5.91 -22.74 17.99
N GLN A 75 6.05 -23.08 16.72
CA GLN A 75 6.53 -22.13 15.71
C GLN A 75 5.39 -21.21 15.28
N PRO A 76 5.37 -19.91 15.64
CA PRO A 76 4.99 -18.93 14.65
C PRO A 76 6.19 -18.80 13.68
N LYS A 77 5.91 -19.03 12.40
CA LYS A 77 6.82 -18.73 11.28
C LYS A 77 7.47 -17.34 11.47
N PRO A 78 8.68 -17.10 10.92
CA PRO A 78 9.32 -15.79 10.99
C PRO A 78 8.33 -14.73 10.55
N GLU A 79 7.94 -13.86 11.48
CA GLU A 79 7.19 -12.67 11.13
C GLU A 79 8.13 -11.82 10.30
N GLU A 80 8.04 -12.03 8.97
CA GLU A 80 8.45 -11.04 8.00
C GLU A 80 7.96 -9.70 8.53
N PHE A 81 8.88 -8.76 8.75
CA PHE A 81 8.48 -7.37 8.84
C PHE A 81 7.69 -7.11 7.55
N GLN A 82 6.37 -7.13 7.66
CA GLN A 82 5.48 -6.68 6.62
C GLN A 82 5.78 -5.19 6.54
N SER A 83 6.81 -4.88 5.74
CA SER A 83 6.79 -3.70 4.91
C SER A 83 5.34 -3.55 4.46
N LEU A 84 4.88 -2.32 4.29
CA LEU A 84 3.70 -2.07 3.48
C LEU A 84 3.97 -2.48 2.00
N ALA A 85 4.61 -3.63 1.76
CA ALA A 85 4.37 -4.52 0.65
C ALA A 85 2.88 -4.46 0.38
N ASN A 86 2.62 -3.79 -0.71
CA ASN A 86 1.37 -3.78 -1.38
C ASN A 86 1.01 -5.26 -1.61
N ASN A 87 0.26 -5.91 -0.69
CA ASN A 87 -0.28 -7.27 -0.79
C ASN A 87 -1.30 -7.41 -1.93
N ARG A 88 -1.12 -6.63 -2.99
CA ARG A 88 -2.01 -6.46 -4.12
C ARG A 88 -1.25 -6.99 -5.32
N ALA A 89 -1.86 -7.96 -6.00
CA ALA A 89 -1.28 -8.69 -7.14
C ALA A 89 -0.81 -7.82 -8.31
N ALA A 90 -1.15 -6.53 -8.36
CA ALA A 90 -0.72 -5.62 -9.41
C ALA A 90 -0.65 -4.14 -8.94
N PRO A 91 0.28 -3.32 -9.50
CA PRO A 91 0.37 -1.90 -9.22
C PRO A 91 -0.87 -1.16 -9.74
N ARG A 92 -1.42 -0.23 -8.95
CA ARG A 92 -2.59 0.57 -9.35
C ARG A 92 -2.21 1.99 -9.75
N GLN A 93 -2.61 2.40 -10.94
CA GLN A 93 -2.53 3.79 -11.37
C GLN A 93 -3.68 4.57 -10.74
N ARG A 94 -3.37 5.69 -10.08
CA ARG A 94 -4.39 6.62 -9.59
C ARG A 94 -4.96 7.34 -10.81
N MET A 95 -6.19 7.02 -11.16
CA MET A 95 -6.96 7.68 -12.20
C MET A 95 -8.19 8.28 -11.53
N LEU A 96 -8.67 9.43 -12.00
CA LEU A 96 -9.99 9.95 -11.65
C LEU A 96 -10.76 9.98 -12.96
N LYS A 97 -11.33 8.83 -13.33
CA LYS A 97 -12.05 8.68 -14.59
C LYS A 97 -13.50 8.31 -14.26
N ALA A 98 -14.44 9.07 -14.80
CA ALA A 98 -15.85 8.68 -14.81
C ALA A 98 -15.96 7.28 -15.44
N ALA A 99 -16.90 6.46 -15.00
CA ALA A 99 -17.18 5.13 -15.51
C ALA A 99 -18.64 4.77 -15.18
N SER A 100 -19.17 3.72 -15.79
CA SER A 100 -20.51 3.22 -15.50
C SER A 100 -20.46 1.75 -15.09
N ILE A 101 -21.27 1.40 -14.10
CA ILE A 101 -21.53 0.02 -13.67
C ILE A 101 -22.83 -0.42 -14.33
N GLU A 102 -22.77 -1.40 -15.24
CA GLU A 102 -23.93 -1.95 -15.95
C GLU A 102 -24.33 -3.32 -15.36
N PHE A 103 -25.61 -3.49 -15.04
CA PHE A 103 -26.22 -4.76 -14.64
C PHE A 103 -27.74 -4.73 -14.85
N GLY A 104 -28.34 -5.85 -15.26
CA GLY A 104 -29.80 -5.98 -15.39
C GLY A 104 -30.47 -4.94 -16.29
N GLY A 105 -29.75 -4.42 -17.30
CA GLY A 105 -30.23 -3.34 -18.18
C GLY A 105 -30.17 -1.94 -17.58
N SER A 106 -29.67 -1.78 -16.36
CA SER A 106 -29.48 -0.50 -15.67
C SER A 106 -27.99 -0.11 -15.60
N GLY A 107 -27.73 1.19 -15.55
CA GLY A 107 -26.39 1.77 -15.45
C GLY A 107 -26.27 2.71 -14.24
N ILE A 108 -25.18 2.60 -13.48
CA ILE A 108 -24.86 3.46 -12.34
C ILE A 108 -23.54 4.17 -12.58
N ASP A 109 -23.55 5.50 -12.52
CA ASP A 109 -22.34 6.30 -12.62
C ASP A 109 -21.41 6.06 -11.43
N CYS A 110 -20.12 5.92 -11.75
CA CYS A 110 -19.06 5.73 -10.77
C CYS A 110 -17.79 6.46 -11.19
N VAL A 111 -16.86 6.62 -10.25
CA VAL A 111 -15.53 7.15 -10.50
C VAL A 111 -14.52 6.06 -10.19
N VAL A 112 -13.72 5.68 -11.18
CA VAL A 112 -12.54 4.84 -10.95
C VAL A 112 -11.52 5.69 -10.22
N ARG A 113 -11.16 5.31 -8.99
CA ARG A 113 -10.15 5.97 -8.15
C ARG A 113 -8.75 5.41 -8.35
N ASN A 114 -8.69 4.11 -8.61
CA ASN A 114 -7.46 3.42 -8.96
C ASN A 114 -7.77 2.13 -9.74
N ILE A 115 -6.90 1.77 -10.67
CA ILE A 115 -7.05 0.59 -11.52
C ILE A 115 -5.70 -0.13 -11.64
N SER A 116 -5.71 -1.46 -11.57
CA SER A 116 -4.59 -2.35 -11.88
C SER A 116 -5.00 -3.31 -13.00
N GLU A 117 -4.08 -4.18 -13.42
CA GLU A 117 -4.38 -5.27 -14.36
C GLU A 117 -5.47 -6.22 -13.85
N THR A 118 -5.52 -6.46 -12.54
CA THR A 118 -6.43 -7.45 -11.92
C THR A 118 -7.72 -6.86 -11.33
N GLY A 119 -7.87 -5.54 -11.25
CA GLY A 119 -9.05 -4.97 -10.60
C GLY A 119 -9.04 -3.45 -10.47
N ALA A 120 -10.02 -2.92 -9.77
CA ALA A 120 -10.19 -1.48 -9.57
C ALA A 120 -10.79 -1.14 -8.21
N ALA A 121 -10.61 0.12 -7.78
CA ALA A 121 -11.42 0.72 -6.74
C ALA A 121 -12.32 1.79 -7.36
N LEU A 122 -13.61 1.65 -7.13
CA LEU A 122 -14.67 2.52 -7.62
C LEU A 122 -15.22 3.35 -6.47
N GLU A 123 -15.68 4.55 -6.78
CA GLU A 123 -16.49 5.37 -5.90
C GLU A 123 -17.84 5.62 -6.54
N VAL A 124 -18.91 5.40 -5.79
CA VAL A 124 -20.31 5.49 -6.25
C VAL A 124 -21.09 6.43 -5.34
N ALA A 125 -22.25 6.92 -5.79
CA ALA A 125 -23.12 7.74 -4.94
C ALA A 125 -23.63 6.94 -3.72
N SER A 126 -23.99 5.67 -3.95
CA SER A 126 -24.44 4.70 -2.97
C SER A 126 -24.09 3.28 -3.44
N PRO A 127 -23.59 2.38 -2.58
CA PRO A 127 -23.37 0.97 -2.93
C PRO A 127 -24.66 0.13 -2.95
N VAL A 128 -25.78 0.68 -2.44
CA VAL A 128 -27.05 -0.03 -2.35
C VAL A 128 -27.59 -0.35 -3.75
N GLY A 129 -27.97 -1.60 -3.98
CA GLY A 129 -28.51 -2.06 -5.26
C GLY A 129 -27.46 -2.49 -6.28
N ILE A 130 -26.16 -2.35 -5.99
CA ILE A 130 -25.10 -2.86 -6.85
C ILE A 130 -24.92 -4.37 -6.59
N PRO A 131 -25.07 -5.23 -7.61
CA PRO A 131 -24.90 -6.67 -7.45
C PRO A 131 -23.45 -7.06 -7.18
N ALA A 132 -23.24 -8.29 -6.70
CA ALA A 132 -21.91 -8.83 -6.47
C ALA A 132 -21.08 -8.98 -7.75
N GLU A 133 -21.74 -9.09 -8.91
CA GLU A 133 -21.13 -9.19 -10.23
C GLU A 133 -21.80 -8.21 -11.19
N PHE A 134 -21.00 -7.47 -11.95
CA PHE A 134 -21.48 -6.46 -12.90
C PHE A 134 -20.45 -6.19 -13.99
N ILE A 135 -20.82 -5.37 -14.97
CA ILE A 135 -19.91 -4.94 -16.04
C ILE A 135 -19.46 -3.51 -15.74
N LEU A 136 -18.15 -3.28 -15.69
CA LEU A 136 -17.57 -1.93 -15.63
C LEU A 136 -17.28 -1.41 -17.04
N VAL A 137 -17.79 -0.22 -17.35
CA VAL A 137 -17.62 0.47 -18.62
C VAL A 137 -16.85 1.77 -18.42
N LEU A 138 -15.74 1.92 -19.13
CA LEU A 138 -14.87 3.10 -19.07
C LEU A 138 -15.15 4.02 -20.29
N PRO A 139 -15.39 5.32 -20.11
CA PRO A 139 -15.66 6.24 -21.22
C PRO A 139 -14.44 6.36 -22.14
N GLY A 140 -14.69 6.34 -23.44
CA GLY A 140 -13.66 6.36 -24.47
C GLY A 140 -12.88 5.05 -24.62
N ASN A 141 -13.27 3.97 -23.91
CA ASN A 141 -12.74 2.63 -24.11
C ASN A 141 -13.92 1.66 -24.29
N THR A 142 -14.00 1.00 -25.44
CA THR A 142 -15.06 0.03 -25.73
C THR A 142 -14.95 -1.25 -24.88
N ALA A 143 -13.86 -1.41 -24.11
CA ALA A 143 -13.64 -2.58 -23.27
C ALA A 143 -14.59 -2.61 -22.06
N LYS A 144 -15.66 -3.40 -22.19
CA LYS A 144 -16.50 -3.86 -21.09
C LYS A 144 -15.71 -4.86 -20.23
N ARG A 145 -15.62 -4.63 -18.92
CA ARG A 145 -14.90 -5.52 -18.00
C ARG A 145 -15.87 -6.18 -17.02
N PRO A 146 -16.05 -7.51 -17.09
CA PRO A 146 -16.73 -8.24 -16.03
C PRO A 146 -16.00 -8.06 -14.71
N CYS A 147 -16.74 -7.69 -13.67
CA CYS A 147 -16.20 -7.36 -12.35
C CYS A 147 -16.95 -8.14 -11.27
N ARG A 148 -16.22 -8.57 -10.25
CA ARG A 148 -16.79 -9.11 -9.01
C ARG A 148 -16.38 -8.23 -7.83
N VAL A 149 -17.34 -7.91 -6.96
CA VAL A 149 -17.11 -7.16 -5.72
C VAL A 149 -16.28 -8.00 -4.75
N VAL A 150 -15.19 -7.41 -4.25
CA VAL A 150 -14.31 -8.01 -3.23
C VAL A 150 -14.52 -7.36 -1.88
N TRP A 151 -14.80 -6.06 -1.85
CA TRP A 151 -15.10 -5.33 -0.62
C TRP A 151 -15.95 -4.10 -0.89
N VAL A 152 -16.71 -3.67 0.12
CA VAL A 152 -17.46 -2.42 0.14
C VAL A 152 -17.12 -1.68 1.43
N LYS A 153 -16.83 -0.38 1.32
CA LYS A 153 -16.61 0.51 2.46
C LYS A 153 -17.16 1.89 2.15
N ASP A 154 -18.17 2.32 2.89
CA ASP A 154 -18.90 3.57 2.66
C ASP A 154 -19.40 3.67 1.21
N LYS A 155 -18.87 4.63 0.45
CA LYS A 155 -19.17 4.88 -0.97
C LYS A 155 -18.16 4.24 -1.92
N ARG A 156 -17.26 3.38 -1.42
CA ARG A 156 -16.18 2.77 -2.20
C ARG A 156 -16.36 1.28 -2.33
N ILE A 157 -16.09 0.79 -3.53
CA ILE A 157 -16.21 -0.62 -3.90
C ILE A 157 -14.88 -1.07 -4.50
N GLY A 158 -14.32 -2.14 -3.96
CA GLY A 158 -13.20 -2.84 -4.59
C GLY A 158 -13.71 -3.96 -5.46
N VAL A 159 -13.22 -4.03 -6.70
CA VAL A 159 -13.56 -5.09 -7.64
C VAL A 159 -12.33 -5.83 -8.14
N THR A 160 -12.52 -7.10 -8.46
CA THR A 160 -11.60 -7.90 -9.27
C THR A 160 -12.18 -8.07 -10.67
N PHE A 161 -11.34 -8.04 -11.69
CA PHE A 161 -11.77 -8.37 -13.04
C PHE A 161 -11.92 -9.88 -13.21
N SER A 162 -12.97 -10.28 -13.90
CA SER A 162 -13.28 -11.66 -14.25
C SER A 162 -13.22 -11.83 -15.77
N GLN A 163 -12.86 -13.02 -16.21
CA GLN A 163 -12.98 -13.42 -17.62
C GLN A 163 -14.41 -13.89 -17.96
N ILE A 164 -15.25 -14.10 -16.96
CA ILE A 164 -16.62 -14.60 -17.11
C ILE A 164 -17.58 -13.41 -17.09
N MET A 165 -18.34 -13.24 -18.17
CA MET A 165 -19.39 -12.23 -18.27
C MET A 165 -20.56 -12.62 -17.36
N PRO A 166 -21.04 -11.73 -16.46
CA PRO A 166 -22.20 -12.02 -15.64
C PRO A 166 -23.42 -12.23 -16.54
N ARG A 167 -24.27 -13.20 -16.17
CA ARG A 167 -25.50 -13.53 -16.88
C ARG A 167 -26.62 -12.55 -16.56
#